data_AF-D2VIY5-F1
#
_entry.id   AF-D2VIY5-F1
#
_cell.length_a   1.000
_cell.length_b   1.000
_cell.length_c   1.000
_cell.angle_alpha   90.00
_cell.angle_beta   90.00
_cell.angle_gamma   90.00
#
_symmetry.space_group_name_H-M   'P 1'
#
loop_
_entity.id
_entity.type
_entity.pdbx_description
1 polymer ?
#
loop_
_entity_poly.entity_id
_entity_poly.type
_entity_poly.pdbx_seq_one_letter_code
_entity_poly.pdbx_strand_id
1 'polypeptide(L)'
;MKGLTISNRHSNFKGVFETMAQMSGISIRFHSKEEEDLINQKKESGHFLNAHYSNLHSSTIGRYLARLAKLYPTETLNDATLSDEFVEIFSDLLKQDEISASDLEELFQYLENLLSPETDGFLVGGQMSWADIYLWKLLERVEHRFDIKRFDNVSTFKDILFKRLLNHEK
;
A
#
# COMPACT_ATOMS: atom_id res chain seq x y z
N MET A 1 19.29 6.45 11.74
CA MET A 1 17.82 6.43 11.89
C MET A 1 17.39 5.07 12.45
N LYS A 2 16.44 5.03 13.38
CA LYS A 2 15.87 3.77 13.87
C LYS A 2 14.88 3.26 12.82
N GLY A 3 15.12 2.09 12.24
CA GLY A 3 14.21 1.45 11.29
C GLY A 3 12.95 0.90 11.97
N LEU A 4 11.89 0.67 11.19
CA LEU A 4 10.65 0.05 11.67
C LEU A 4 10.75 -1.48 11.53
N THR A 5 10.36 -2.21 12.58
CA THR A 5 10.24 -3.68 12.50
C THR A 5 8.76 -4.06 12.48
N ILE A 6 8.34 -4.84 11.47
CA ILE A 6 6.95 -5.15 11.15
C ILE A 6 6.69 -6.66 11.29
N SER A 7 5.57 -7.08 11.87
CA SER A 7 5.21 -8.52 11.95
C SER A 7 4.99 -9.12 10.56
N ASN A 8 5.42 -10.38 10.39
CA ASN A 8 5.22 -11.15 9.16
C ASN A 8 3.75 -11.42 8.84
N ARG A 9 2.83 -11.23 9.80
CA ARG A 9 1.37 -11.25 9.55
C ARG A 9 0.91 -10.19 8.54
N HIS A 10 1.75 -9.20 8.25
CA HIS A 10 1.49 -8.15 7.26
C HIS A 10 2.22 -8.40 5.94
N SER A 11 2.68 -9.62 5.66
CA SER A 11 3.41 -9.98 4.44
C SER A 11 2.66 -9.65 3.16
N ASN A 12 1.31 -9.72 3.17
CA ASN A 12 0.46 -9.31 2.04
C ASN A 12 0.65 -7.83 1.64
N PHE A 13 1.14 -7.00 2.56
CA PHE A 13 1.41 -5.58 2.33
C PHE A 13 2.90 -5.28 2.23
N LYS A 14 3.77 -6.30 2.17
CA LYS A 14 5.22 -6.12 2.19
C LYS A 14 5.68 -5.14 1.10
N GLY A 15 5.27 -5.37 -0.14
CA GLY A 15 5.62 -4.48 -1.25
C GLY A 15 5.11 -3.05 -1.05
N VAL A 16 3.89 -2.87 -0.52
CA VAL A 16 3.33 -1.54 -0.25
C VAL A 16 4.15 -0.80 0.82
N PHE A 17 4.48 -1.49 1.92
CA PHE A 17 5.24 -0.89 3.01
C PHE A 17 6.68 -0.61 2.61
N GLU A 18 7.31 -1.49 1.84
CA GLU A 18 8.68 -1.29 1.33
C GLU A 18 8.75 -0.07 0.40
N THR A 19 7.78 0.10 -0.50
CA THR A 19 7.72 1.28 -1.38
C THR A 19 7.57 2.58 -0.58
N MET A 20 6.62 2.66 0.36
CA MET A 20 6.47 3.87 1.17
C MET A 20 7.65 4.12 2.11
N ALA A 21 8.29 3.06 2.63
CA ALA A 21 9.50 3.17 3.44
C ALA A 21 10.67 3.75 2.65
N GLN A 22 10.87 3.26 1.42
CA GLN A 22 11.88 3.78 0.51
C GLN A 22 11.65 5.27 0.22
N MET A 23 10.42 5.67 -0.11
CA MET A 23 10.07 7.07 -0.38
C MET A 23 10.23 7.99 0.84
N SER A 24 10.08 7.44 2.05
CA SER A 24 10.29 8.18 3.30
C SER A 24 11.74 8.15 3.82
N GLY A 25 12.63 7.43 3.12
CA GLY A 25 14.03 7.27 3.53
C GLY A 25 14.23 6.47 4.81
N ILE A 26 13.23 5.71 5.26
CA ILE A 26 13.34 4.86 6.46
C ILE A 26 13.64 3.41 6.07
N SER A 27 14.41 2.71 6.89
CA SER A 27 14.55 1.27 6.75
C SER A 27 13.40 0.54 7.44
N ILE A 28 12.87 -0.48 6.79
CA ILE A 28 11.93 -1.42 7.42
C ILE A 28 12.49 -2.83 7.34
N ARG A 29 12.15 -3.68 8.32
CA ARG A 29 12.35 -5.12 8.24
C ARG A 29 11.11 -5.85 8.74
N PHE A 30 10.86 -7.03 8.19
CA PHE A 30 9.85 -7.94 8.70
C PHE A 30 10.50 -8.95 9.64
N HIS A 31 9.84 -9.28 10.76
CA HIS A 31 10.32 -10.32 11.67
C HIS A 31 10.30 -11.69 10.96
N SER A 32 11.28 -12.55 11.24
CA SER A 32 11.15 -13.97 10.89
C SER A 32 10.08 -14.65 11.77
N LYS A 33 9.63 -15.84 11.36
CA LYS A 33 8.67 -16.61 12.16
C LYS A 33 9.27 -17.01 13.52
N GLU A 34 10.56 -17.34 13.53
CA GLU A 34 11.30 -17.64 14.77
C GLU A 34 11.41 -16.42 15.70
N GLU A 35 11.61 -15.22 15.14
CA GLU A 35 11.63 -13.98 15.92
C GLU A 35 10.26 -13.65 16.52
N GLU A 36 9.18 -13.92 15.79
CA GLU A 36 7.80 -13.73 16.26
C GLU A 36 7.48 -14.67 17.43
N ASP A 37 7.87 -15.94 17.33
CA ASP A 37 7.71 -16.93 18.41
C ASP A 37 8.52 -16.54 19.65
N LEU A 38 9.75 -16.06 19.48
CA LEU A 38 10.59 -15.57 20.58
C LEU A 38 10.01 -14.31 21.25
N ILE A 39 9.44 -13.38 20.48
CA ILE A 39 8.78 -12.17 21.00
C ILE A 39 7.52 -12.55 21.80
N ASN A 40 6.74 -13.51 21.32
CA ASN A 40 5.54 -13.98 22.01
C ASN A 40 5.87 -14.74 23.29
N GLN A 41 6.93 -15.57 23.30
CA GLN A 41 7.42 -16.24 24.52
C GLN A 41 8.00 -15.25 25.55
N LYS A 42 8.66 -14.18 25.10
CA LYS A 42 9.24 -13.16 25.98
C LYS A 42 8.23 -12.15 26.54
N LYS A 43 7.06 -11.98 25.91
CA LYS A 43 5.96 -11.16 26.46
C LYS A 43 5.46 -11.68 27.82
N GLU A 44 5.66 -12.96 28.13
CA GLU A 44 5.30 -13.54 29.43
C GLU A 44 6.35 -13.27 30.54
N SER A 45 7.53 -12.71 30.25
CA SER A 45 8.64 -12.68 31.23
C SER A 45 9.52 -11.42 31.31
N GLY A 46 9.25 -10.32 30.60
CA GLY A 46 9.92 -9.04 30.92
C GLY A 46 9.93 -7.96 29.83
N HIS A 47 10.10 -6.72 30.28
CA HIS A 47 10.08 -5.49 29.48
C HIS A 47 11.13 -5.48 28.35
N PHE A 48 10.68 -5.65 27.11
CA PHE A 48 11.44 -5.31 25.91
C PHE A 48 11.12 -3.89 25.43
N LEU A 49 12.16 -3.06 25.34
CA LEU A 49 12.12 -1.79 24.61
C LEU A 49 11.77 -2.08 23.13
N ASN A 50 10.63 -1.53 22.67
CA ASN A 50 10.00 -1.64 21.34
C ASN A 50 9.03 -2.82 21.04
N ALA A 51 8.38 -3.39 22.05
CA ALA A 51 7.25 -4.33 21.85
C ALA A 51 5.92 -3.68 21.37
N HIS A 52 5.84 -2.36 21.27
CA HIS A 52 4.56 -1.65 21.10
C HIS A 52 3.97 -1.65 19.68
N TYR A 53 4.78 -1.92 18.64
CA TYR A 53 4.31 -1.84 17.25
C TYR A 53 4.07 -3.18 16.55
N SER A 54 4.47 -4.31 17.16
CA SER A 54 4.27 -5.65 16.59
C SER A 54 2.79 -5.98 16.36
N ASN A 55 1.91 -5.35 17.13
CA ASN A 55 0.48 -5.61 17.14
C ASN A 55 -0.35 -4.52 16.42
N LEU A 56 0.26 -3.54 15.78
CA LEU A 56 -0.49 -2.51 15.03
C LEU A 56 -1.27 -3.10 13.85
N HIS A 57 -2.45 -2.55 13.58
CA HIS A 57 -3.21 -2.89 12.38
C HIS A 57 -2.44 -2.45 11.12
N SER A 58 -2.60 -3.18 10.00
CA SER A 58 -1.89 -2.86 8.76
C SER A 58 -2.17 -1.45 8.28
N SER A 59 -3.41 -0.96 8.41
CA SER A 59 -3.78 0.41 8.07
C SER A 59 -3.07 1.46 8.93
N THR A 60 -2.80 1.16 10.21
CA THR A 60 -2.03 2.07 11.07
C THR A 60 -0.58 2.18 10.61
N ILE A 61 0.03 1.04 10.25
CA ILE A 61 1.40 1.00 9.72
C ILE A 61 1.45 1.73 8.37
N GLY A 62 0.53 1.41 7.47
CA GLY A 62 0.41 2.03 6.15
C GLY A 62 0.25 3.55 6.25
N ARG A 63 -0.68 4.03 7.10
CA ARG A 63 -0.94 5.47 7.27
C ARG A 63 0.26 6.19 7.89
N TYR A 64 0.98 5.54 8.81
CA TYR A 64 2.23 6.10 9.36
C TYR A 64 3.30 6.27 8.28
N LEU A 65 3.53 5.25 7.46
CA LEU A 65 4.48 5.30 6.34
C LEU A 65 4.05 6.32 5.29
N ALA A 66 2.77 6.37 4.95
CA ALA A 66 2.21 7.35 4.01
C ALA A 66 2.46 8.79 4.46
N ARG A 67 2.28 9.09 5.75
CA ARG A 67 2.59 10.42 6.30
C ARG A 67 4.06 10.76 6.23
N LEU A 68 4.95 9.81 6.55
CA LEU A 68 6.39 10.02 6.42
C LEU A 68 6.82 10.25 4.96
N ALA A 69 6.18 9.55 4.03
CA ALA A 69 6.42 9.68 2.59
C ALA A 69 5.70 10.89 1.95
N LYS A 70 4.93 11.67 2.72
CA LYS A 70 4.08 12.76 2.22
C LYS A 70 3.04 12.33 1.17
N LEU A 71 2.54 11.09 1.31
CA LEU A 71 1.53 10.47 0.45
C LEU A 71 0.14 10.42 1.10
N TYR A 72 0.00 10.85 2.35
CA TYR A 72 -1.31 10.97 2.98
C TYR A 72 -1.90 12.35 2.66
N PRO A 73 -3.06 12.46 2.00
CA PRO A 73 -3.66 13.76 1.71
C PRO A 73 -3.98 14.51 3.01
N THR A 74 -3.52 15.74 3.14
CA THR A 74 -3.77 16.59 4.32
C THR A 74 -4.45 17.91 3.98
N GLU A 75 -4.58 18.25 2.69
CA GLU A 75 -5.10 19.55 2.26
C GLU A 75 -6.63 19.63 2.39
N THR A 76 -7.34 18.55 2.05
CA THR A 76 -8.79 18.47 2.22
C THR A 76 -9.19 17.21 2.98
N LEU A 77 -10.22 17.33 3.85
CA LEU A 77 -10.77 16.19 4.59
C LEU A 77 -11.40 15.15 3.64
N ASN A 78 -11.96 15.62 2.52
CA ASN A 78 -12.58 14.75 1.51
C ASN A 78 -11.54 13.86 0.85
N ASP A 79 -10.37 14.41 0.48
CA ASP A 79 -9.29 13.63 -0.13
C ASP A 79 -8.72 12.60 0.84
N ALA A 80 -8.52 12.98 2.11
CA ALA A 80 -8.05 12.04 3.12
C ALA A 80 -9.03 10.85 3.29
N THR A 81 -10.33 11.16 3.33
CA THR A 81 -11.40 10.16 3.48
C THR A 81 -11.47 9.23 2.28
N LEU A 82 -11.50 9.79 1.07
CA LEU A 82 -11.54 9.03 -0.18
C LEU A 82 -10.29 8.13 -0.34
N SER A 83 -9.12 8.65 0.05
CA SER A 83 -7.88 7.88 0.04
C SER A 83 -7.90 6.73 1.06
N ASP A 84 -8.45 6.95 2.26
CA ASP A 84 -8.67 5.89 3.25
C ASP A 84 -9.63 4.80 2.71
N GLU A 85 -10.74 5.19 2.04
CA GLU A 85 -11.70 4.25 1.45
C GLU A 85 -11.06 3.37 0.36
N PHE A 86 -10.30 3.96 -0.57
CA PHE A 86 -9.59 3.18 -1.59
C PHE A 86 -8.57 2.23 -0.98
N VAL A 87 -7.82 2.67 0.03
CA VAL A 87 -6.86 1.80 0.73
C VAL A 87 -7.57 0.62 1.38
N GLU A 88 -8.76 0.79 1.94
CA GLU A 88 -9.54 -0.32 2.51
C GLU A 88 -9.93 -1.34 1.43
N ILE A 89 -10.50 -0.88 0.31
CA ILE A 89 -10.89 -1.74 -0.82
C ILE A 89 -9.70 -2.55 -1.33
N PHE A 90 -8.58 -1.88 -1.65
CA PHE A 90 -7.40 -2.55 -2.18
C PHE A 90 -6.72 -3.43 -1.12
N SER A 91 -6.77 -3.04 0.15
CA SER A 91 -6.22 -3.85 1.23
C SER A 91 -6.94 -5.18 1.35
N ASP A 92 -8.26 -5.18 1.22
CA ASP A 92 -9.04 -6.41 1.31
C ASP A 92 -8.77 -7.33 0.12
N LEU A 93 -8.65 -6.79 -1.09
CA LEU A 93 -8.24 -7.55 -2.27
C LEU A 93 -6.82 -8.11 -2.14
N LEU A 94 -5.87 -7.33 -1.59
CA LEU A 94 -4.50 -7.79 -1.35
C LEU A 94 -4.41 -8.89 -0.28
N LYS A 95 -5.39 -9.01 0.62
CA LYS A 95 -5.43 -10.10 1.61
C LYS A 95 -5.99 -11.41 1.06
N GLN A 96 -6.83 -11.35 0.03
CA GLN A 96 -7.43 -12.54 -0.57
C GLN A 96 -6.34 -13.40 -1.23
N ASP A 97 -6.43 -14.73 -1.13
CA ASP A 97 -5.49 -15.65 -1.80
C ASP A 97 -5.73 -15.63 -3.32
N GLU A 98 -7.00 -15.69 -3.71
CA GLU A 98 -7.47 -15.59 -5.08
C GLU A 98 -8.50 -14.46 -5.19
N ILE A 99 -8.42 -13.68 -6.27
CA ILE A 99 -9.37 -12.62 -6.59
C ILE A 99 -10.03 -13.06 -7.89
N SER A 100 -11.36 -13.07 -7.94
CA SER A 100 -12.05 -13.55 -9.13
C SER A 100 -11.84 -12.58 -10.31
N ALA A 101 -11.86 -13.10 -11.53
CA ALA A 101 -11.77 -12.26 -12.72
C ALA A 101 -12.96 -11.29 -12.81
N SER A 102 -14.14 -11.67 -12.30
CA SER A 102 -15.33 -10.81 -12.27
C SER A 102 -15.13 -9.60 -11.34
N ASP A 103 -14.59 -9.83 -10.14
CA ASP A 103 -14.34 -8.74 -9.18
C ASP A 103 -13.28 -7.77 -9.72
N LEU A 104 -12.25 -8.30 -10.39
CA LEU A 104 -11.22 -7.48 -11.04
C LEU A 104 -11.79 -6.67 -12.22
N GLU A 105 -12.64 -7.29 -13.05
CA GLU A 105 -13.29 -6.61 -14.17
C GLU A 105 -14.20 -5.48 -13.66
N GLU A 106 -15.01 -5.72 -12.63
CA GLU A 106 -15.88 -4.70 -12.02
C GLU A 106 -15.07 -3.53 -11.43
N LEU A 107 -14.01 -3.86 -10.66
CA LEU A 107 -13.12 -2.86 -10.08
C LEU A 107 -12.45 -2.01 -11.16
N PHE A 108 -11.86 -2.64 -12.18
CA PHE A 108 -11.12 -1.90 -13.21
C PHE A 108 -12.05 -1.10 -14.12
N GLN A 109 -13.26 -1.59 -14.38
CA GLN A 109 -14.28 -0.80 -15.07
C GLN A 109 -14.70 0.44 -14.27
N TYR A 110 -14.80 0.32 -12.94
CA TYR A 110 -15.03 1.47 -12.07
C TYR A 110 -13.84 2.45 -12.11
N LEU A 111 -12.61 1.94 -12.02
CA LEU A 111 -11.40 2.75 -12.05
C LEU A 111 -11.14 3.44 -13.39
N GLU A 112 -11.55 2.84 -14.52
CA GLU A 112 -11.46 3.49 -15.84
C GLU A 112 -12.17 4.84 -15.88
N ASN A 113 -13.32 4.94 -15.22
CA ASN A 113 -14.07 6.19 -15.18
C ASN A 113 -13.43 7.22 -14.24
N LEU A 114 -12.72 6.75 -13.21
CA LEU A 114 -12.11 7.59 -12.18
C LEU A 114 -10.73 8.11 -12.60
N LEU A 115 -9.91 7.27 -13.22
CA LEU A 115 -8.54 7.56 -13.65
C LEU A 115 -8.51 8.29 -15.00
N SER A 116 -9.38 9.28 -15.19
CA SER A 116 -9.41 10.02 -16.46
C SER A 116 -8.23 10.99 -16.57
N PRO A 117 -7.91 11.49 -17.77
CA PRO A 117 -6.95 12.58 -17.95
C PRO A 117 -7.29 13.84 -17.13
N GLU A 118 -8.54 14.02 -16.71
CA GLU A 118 -8.99 15.14 -15.89
C GLU A 118 -8.55 15.02 -14.42
N THR A 119 -8.19 13.82 -13.96
CA THR A 119 -7.72 13.56 -12.59
C THR A 119 -6.19 13.52 -12.48
N ASP A 120 -5.47 14.02 -13.50
CA ASP A 120 -4.01 13.94 -13.64
C ASP A 120 -3.46 12.50 -13.54
N GLY A 121 -4.33 11.50 -13.67
CA GLY A 121 -4.00 10.08 -13.52
C GLY A 121 -3.72 9.66 -12.08
N PHE A 122 -4.35 10.27 -11.07
CA PHE A 122 -4.31 9.82 -9.67
C PHE A 122 -5.71 9.63 -9.09
N LEU A 123 -5.82 8.77 -8.09
CA LEU A 123 -7.12 8.44 -7.47
C LEU A 123 -7.74 9.60 -6.69
N VAL A 124 -6.91 10.50 -6.14
CA VAL A 124 -7.35 11.50 -5.16
C VAL A 124 -6.63 12.83 -5.39
N GLY A 125 -7.38 13.93 -5.45
CA GLY A 125 -6.84 15.30 -5.39
C GLY A 125 -5.83 15.68 -6.49
N GLY A 126 -5.77 14.93 -7.60
CA GLY A 126 -4.80 15.17 -8.69
C GLY A 126 -3.34 14.92 -8.31
N GLN A 127 -3.07 14.26 -7.17
CA GLN A 127 -1.73 14.02 -6.67
C GLN A 127 -1.56 12.57 -6.24
N MET A 128 -0.31 12.11 -6.24
CA MET A 128 -0.01 10.77 -5.75
C MET A 128 -0.30 10.69 -4.25
N SER A 129 -1.14 9.74 -3.90
CA SER A 129 -1.45 9.34 -2.54
C SER A 129 -1.01 7.90 -2.30
N TRP A 130 -1.05 7.48 -1.04
CA TRP A 130 -0.84 6.09 -0.65
C TRP A 130 -1.87 5.12 -1.25
N ALA A 131 -3.10 5.57 -1.57
CA ALA A 131 -4.08 4.75 -2.29
C ALA A 131 -3.53 4.29 -3.65
N ASP A 132 -2.79 5.16 -4.34
CA ASP A 132 -2.18 4.85 -5.64
C ASP A 132 -1.10 3.77 -5.51
N ILE A 133 -0.35 3.75 -4.39
CA ILE A 133 0.63 2.69 -4.09
C ILE A 133 -0.07 1.35 -3.85
N TYR A 134 -1.19 1.35 -3.13
CA TYR A 134 -1.99 0.14 -2.90
C TYR A 134 -2.57 -0.41 -4.21
N LEU A 135 -3.14 0.46 -5.05
CA LEU A 135 -3.63 0.08 -6.38
C LEU A 135 -2.51 -0.50 -7.23
N TRP A 136 -1.35 0.15 -7.29
CA TRP A 136 -0.22 -0.34 -8.08
C TRP A 136 0.25 -1.73 -7.65
N LYS A 137 0.35 -2.00 -6.34
CA LYS A 137 0.67 -3.35 -5.85
C LYS A 137 -0.39 -4.38 -6.16
N LEU A 138 -1.67 -3.98 -6.19
CA LEU A 138 -2.74 -4.85 -6.68
C LEU A 138 -2.56 -5.15 -8.17
N LEU A 139 -2.25 -4.14 -9.00
CA LEU A 139 -2.01 -4.32 -10.44
C LEU A 139 -0.81 -5.23 -10.73
N GLU A 140 0.32 -5.04 -10.03
CA GLU A 140 1.48 -5.95 -10.13
C GLU A 140 1.11 -7.39 -9.76
N ARG A 141 0.26 -7.56 -8.74
CA ARG A 141 -0.17 -8.89 -8.30
C ARG A 141 -1.02 -9.59 -9.35
N VAL A 142 -1.86 -8.88 -10.11
CA VAL A 142 -2.86 -9.52 -10.98
C VAL A 142 -2.50 -9.49 -12.47
N GLU A 143 -1.50 -8.71 -12.89
CA GLU A 143 -1.19 -8.51 -14.33
C GLU A 143 -0.82 -9.78 -15.10
N HIS A 144 -0.28 -10.80 -14.41
CA HIS A 144 0.11 -12.05 -15.05
C HIS A 144 -1.09 -12.97 -15.36
N ARG A 145 -2.25 -12.70 -14.77
CA ARG A 145 -3.47 -13.51 -14.87
C ARG A 145 -4.68 -12.74 -15.38
N PHE A 146 -4.59 -11.42 -15.47
CA PHE A 146 -5.67 -10.55 -15.91
C PHE A 146 -5.12 -9.50 -16.88
N ASP A 147 -5.79 -9.35 -18.03
CA ASP A 147 -5.34 -8.44 -19.08
C ASP A 147 -5.73 -6.98 -18.77
N ILE A 148 -4.88 -6.31 -17.99
CA ILE A 148 -5.04 -4.90 -17.59
C ILE A 148 -5.01 -3.97 -18.82
N LYS A 149 -4.42 -4.38 -19.95
CA LYS A 149 -4.30 -3.52 -21.14
C LYS A 149 -5.64 -3.25 -21.83
N ARG A 150 -6.70 -3.96 -21.44
CA ARG A 150 -8.08 -3.69 -21.87
C ARG A 150 -8.66 -2.41 -21.25
N PHE A 151 -7.99 -1.89 -20.21
CA PHE A 151 -8.38 -0.74 -19.41
C PHE A 151 -7.33 0.36 -19.63
N ASP A 152 -7.58 1.26 -20.59
CA ASP A 152 -6.61 2.25 -21.07
C ASP A 152 -6.12 3.18 -19.95
N ASN A 153 -7.03 3.70 -19.13
CA ASN A 153 -6.71 4.61 -18.03
C ASN A 153 -5.99 3.88 -16.89
N VAL A 154 -6.38 2.66 -16.55
CA VAL A 154 -5.71 1.84 -15.53
C VAL A 154 -4.29 1.45 -15.99
N SER A 155 -4.13 1.10 -17.26
CA SER A 155 -2.81 0.82 -17.84
C SER A 155 -1.93 2.08 -17.85
N THR A 156 -2.51 3.23 -18.23
CA THR A 156 -1.80 4.52 -18.23
C THR A 156 -1.41 4.94 -16.81
N PHE A 157 -2.29 4.77 -15.84
CA PHE A 157 -2.01 5.00 -14.42
C PHE A 157 -0.79 4.22 -13.96
N LYS A 158 -0.71 2.93 -14.29
CA LYS A 158 0.41 2.06 -13.92
C LYS A 158 1.74 2.60 -14.46
N ASP A 159 1.76 3.04 -15.71
CA ASP A 159 2.94 3.61 -16.35
C ASP A 159 3.36 4.96 -15.75
N ILE A 160 2.39 5.84 -15.44
CA ILE A 160 2.64 7.12 -14.78
C ILE A 160 3.27 6.87 -13.41
N LEU A 161 2.68 5.98 -12.62
CA LEU A 161 3.16 5.71 -11.26
C LEU A 161 4.55 5.07 -11.28
N PHE A 162 4.78 4.10 -12.16
CA PHE A 162 6.09 3.47 -12.32
C PHE A 162 7.20 4.49 -12.63
N LYS A 163 6.94 5.40 -13.58
CA LYS A 163 7.89 6.48 -13.92
C LYS A 163 8.16 7.41 -12.73
N ARG A 164 7.13 7.76 -11.95
CA ARG A 164 7.30 8.60 -10.76
C ARG A 164 8.11 7.90 -9.67
N LEU A 165 7.84 6.63 -9.41
CA LEU A 165 8.57 5.84 -8.41
C LEU A 165 10.06 5.74 -8.77
N LEU A 166 10.40 5.50 -10.05
CA LEU A 166 11.80 5.50 -10.51
C LEU A 166 12.50 6.86 -10.34
N ASN A 167 11.78 7.97 -10.51
CA ASN A 167 12.35 9.31 -10.34
C ASN A 167 12.59 9.67 -8.86
N HIS A 168 11.93 9.00 -7.93
CA HIS A 168 12.19 9.13 -6.50
C HIS A 168 13.43 8.34 -6.02
N GLU A 169 14.07 7.55 -6.89
CA GLU A 169 15.30 6.79 -6.58
C GLU A 169 16.61 7.58 -6.85
N LYS A 170 16.53 8.84 -7.31
CA LYS A 170 17.69 9.70 -7.60
C LYS A 170 17.77 10.91 -6.67
#